data_AF-A0A5Q0Q6Y7-F1
#
_entry.id   AF-A0A5Q0Q6Y7-F1
#
_cell.length_a   1.000
_cell.length_b   1.000
_cell.length_c   1.000
_cell.angle_alpha   90.00
_cell.angle_beta   90.00
_cell.angle_gamma   90.00
#
_symmetry.space_group_name_H-M   'P 1'
#
loop_
_entity.id
_entity.type
_entity.pdbx_description
1 polymer ?
#
loop_
_entity_poly.entity_id
_entity_poly.type
_entity_poly.pdbx_seq_one_letter_code
_entity_poly.pdbx_strand_id
1 'polypeptide(L)' 'MDLMNNNEVSPLVESFKNLDSKYQSFLEREGRWLGGSLTNVLTNTKNSSNEDVIQVKRDVFNMLPSNIKADIISLVQV' A
#
# COMPACT_ATOMS: atom_id res chain seq x y z
N MET A 1 23.22 8.33 14.40
CA MET A 1 22.02 9.07 14.83
C MET A 1 20.83 8.27 14.36
N ASP A 2 20.26 7.54 15.30
CA ASP A 2 18.99 6.85 15.20
C ASP A 2 17.90 7.76 14.65
N LEU A 3 17.28 7.33 13.55
CA LEU A 3 15.91 7.66 13.24
C LEU A 3 15.11 6.35 13.25
N MET A 4 15.16 5.66 14.39
CA MET A 4 14.10 4.76 14.80
C MET A 4 12.85 5.60 15.08
N ASN A 5 12.09 5.97 14.04
CA ASN A 5 10.68 6.32 14.22
C ASN A 5 9.88 5.03 14.02
N ASN A 6 9.94 4.19 15.05
CA ASN A 6 9.51 2.81 15.04
C ASN A 6 8.11 2.64 15.66
N ASN A 7 7.18 3.60 15.49
CA ASN A 7 5.87 3.47 16.17
C ASN A 7 4.63 4.15 15.57
N GLU A 8 4.70 4.75 14.38
CA GLU A 8 3.47 5.10 13.63
C GLU A 8 3.57 4.55 12.21
N VAL A 9 3.73 3.23 12.11
CA VAL A 9 3.34 2.54 10.88
C VAL A 9 1.85 2.84 10.74
N SER A 10 1.48 3.79 9.86
CA SER A 10 0.09 4.19 9.70
C SER A 10 -0.78 2.93 9.60
N PRO A 11 -1.94 2.86 10.27
CA PRO A 11 -2.77 1.65 10.30
C PRO A 11 -3.08 1.09 8.89
N LEU A 12 -3.05 1.97 7.89
CA LEU A 12 -3.06 1.61 6.47
C LEU A 12 -1.89 0.71 6.05
N VAL A 13 -0.65 1.04 6.39
CA VAL A 13 0.55 0.25 6.03
C VAL A 13 0.50 -1.13 6.67
N GLU A 14 0.04 -1.25 7.92
CA GLU A 14 -0.16 -2.55 8.57
C GLU A 14 -1.25 -3.37 7.86
N SER A 15 -2.35 -2.73 7.48
CA SER A 15 -3.40 -3.38 6.69
C SER A 15 -2.90 -3.88 5.34
N PHE A 16 -2.02 -3.13 4.68
CA PHE A 16 -1.38 -3.57 3.43
C PHE A 16 -0.42 -4.74 3.64
N LYS A 17 0.32 -4.80 4.76
CA LYS A 17 1.13 -6.00 5.10
C LYS A 17 0.26 -7.25 5.29
N ASN A 18 -0.95 -7.10 5.83
CA ASN A 18 -1.90 -8.20 5.92
C ASN A 18 -2.38 -8.64 4.54
N LEU A 19 -2.61 -7.69 3.62
CA LEU A 19 -2.90 -8.02 2.21
C LEU A 19 -1.72 -8.69 1.51
N ASP A 20 -0.48 -8.31 1.81
CA ASP A 20 0.71 -8.98 1.26
C ASP A 20 0.70 -10.46 1.59
N SER A 21 0.35 -10.81 2.84
CA SER A 21 0.23 -12.20 3.27
C SER A 21 -0.93 -12.92 2.55
N LYS A 22 -2.08 -12.25 2.38
CA LYS A 22 -3.23 -12.78 1.65
C LYS A 22 -2.93 -13.01 0.16
N TYR A 23 -2.12 -12.16 -0.44
CA TYR A 23 -1.82 -12.13 -1.87
C TYR A 23 -0.37 -12.52 -2.20
N GLN A 24 0.31 -13.22 -1.30
CA GLN A 24 1.71 -13.60 -1.45
C GLN A 24 1.95 -14.35 -2.78
N SER A 25 1.12 -15.35 -3.10
CA SER A 25 1.23 -16.10 -4.35
C SER A 25 1.08 -15.23 -5.61
N PHE A 26 0.26 -14.18 -5.54
CA PHE A 26 0.16 -13.20 -6.62
C PHE A 26 1.43 -12.36 -6.71
N LEU A 27 1.89 -11.80 -5.58
CA LEU A 27 3.09 -10.96 -5.51
C LEU A 27 4.35 -11.68 -6.00
N GLU A 28 4.48 -12.98 -5.70
CA GLU A 28 5.62 -13.80 -6.12
C GLU A 28 5.57 -14.22 -7.60
N ARG A 29 4.41 -14.14 -8.25
CA ARG A 29 4.21 -14.57 -9.65
C ARG A 29 3.92 -13.38 -10.55
N GLU A 30 2.69 -12.89 -10.52
CA GLU A 30 2.18 -11.84 -11.41
C GLU A 30 2.53 -10.44 -10.91
N GLY A 31 2.55 -10.25 -9.59
CA GLY A 31 2.80 -8.98 -8.92
C GLY A 31 4.28 -8.66 -8.69
N ARG A 32 5.24 -9.36 -9.31
CA ARG A 32 6.68 -9.11 -9.13
C ARG A 32 7.09 -7.67 -9.43
N TRP A 33 6.38 -7.03 -10.35
CA TRP A 33 6.58 -5.62 -10.70
C TRP A 33 6.25 -4.65 -9.56
N LEU A 34 5.52 -5.10 -8.53
CA LEU A 34 5.27 -4.36 -7.29
C LEU A 34 6.40 -4.53 -6.25
N GLY A 35 7.54 -5.12 -6.61
CA GLY A 35 8.65 -5.31 -5.67
C GLY A 35 8.32 -6.25 -4.51
N GLY A 36 7.34 -7.14 -4.68
CA GLY A 36 6.95 -8.14 -3.67
C GLY A 36 6.07 -7.62 -2.53
N SER A 37 5.51 -6.40 -2.64
CA SER A 37 4.57 -5.88 -1.65
C SER A 37 3.56 -4.91 -2.27
N LEU A 38 2.30 -5.04 -1.87
CA LEU A 38 1.21 -4.11 -2.18
C LEU A 38 1.45 -2.73 -1.54
N THR A 39 2.32 -2.61 -0.54
CA THR A 39 2.68 -1.29 0.00
C THR A 39 3.29 -0.37 -1.06
N ASN A 40 3.87 -0.91 -2.14
CA ASN A 40 4.40 -0.12 -3.26
C ASN A 40 3.32 0.56 -4.13
N VAL A 41 2.06 0.16 -3.94
CA VAL A 41 0.87 0.85 -4.47
C VAL A 41 0.67 2.20 -3.78
N LEU A 42 1.15 2.34 -2.55
CA LEU A 42 1.08 3.58 -1.80
C LEU A 42 2.16 4.56 -2.25
N THR A 43 1.83 5.85 -2.17
CA THR A 43 2.76 6.96 -2.33
C THR A 43 2.54 7.94 -1.21
N ASN A 44 3.61 8.49 -0.67
CA ASN A 44 3.52 9.61 0.24
C ASN A 44 3.62 10.91 -0.57
N THR A 45 2.65 11.80 -0.43
CA THR A 45 2.67 13.13 -1.04
C THR A 45 2.32 14.17 0.01
N LYS A 46 2.82 15.39 -0.16
CA LYS A 46 2.42 16.51 0.68
C LYS A 46 1.10 17.08 0.17
N ASN A 47 0.16 17.33 1.07
CA ASN A 47 -1.04 18.12 0.75
C ASN A 47 -0.70 19.63 0.69
N SER A 48 -1.69 20.46 0.34
CA SER A 48 -1.54 21.93 0.31
C SER A 48 -1.18 22.56 1.66
N SER A 49 -1.35 21.82 2.77
CA SER A 49 -0.99 22.20 4.14
C SER A 49 0.41 21.71 4.55
N ASN A 50 1.20 21.15 3.61
CA ASN A 50 2.51 20.51 3.86
C ASN A 50 2.45 19.27 4.78
N GLU A 51 1.28 18.68 4.98
CA GLU A 51 1.15 17.43 5.72
C GLU A 51 1.41 16.24 4.80
N ASP A 52 2.11 15.23 5.32
CA ASP A 52 2.32 13.95 4.65
C ASP A 52 0.98 13.18 4.56
N VAL A 53 0.52 12.95 3.34
CA VAL A 53 -0.71 12.21 3.05
C VAL A 53 -0.36 10.99 2.22
N ILE A 54 -0.80 9.82 2.70
CA ILE A 54 -0.68 8.57 1.96
C ILE A 54 -1.78 8.53 0.89
N GLN A 55 -1.37 8.31 -0.35
CA GLN A 55 -2.26 8.16 -1.49
C GLN A 55 -1.99 6.84 -2.22
N VAL A 56 -2.99 6.36 -2.95
CA VAL A 56 -2.88 5.20 -3.82
C VAL A 56 -2.47 5.65 -5.23
N LYS A 57 -1.39 5.08 -5.77
CA LYS A 57 -0.97 5.31 -7.16
C LYS A 57 -2.01 4.71 -8.09
N ARG A 58 -2.80 5.55 -8.75
CA ARG A 58 -3.91 5.14 -9.62
C ARG A 58 -3.48 4.17 -10.73
N ASP A 59 -2.33 4.41 -11.34
CA ASP A 59 -1.82 3.56 -12.43
C ASP A 59 -1.52 2.15 -11.94
N VAL A 60 -0.81 2.06 -10.81
CA VAL A 60 -0.51 0.79 -10.14
C VAL A 60 -1.80 0.09 -9.73
N PHE A 61 -2.71 0.82 -9.09
CA PHE A 61 -4.00 0.29 -8.65
C PHE A 61 -4.82 -0.27 -9.82
N ASN A 62 -4.87 0.41 -10.95
CA ASN A 62 -5.63 -0.04 -12.12
C ASN A 62 -5.08 -1.33 -12.74
N MET A 63 -3.77 -1.56 -12.63
CA MET A 63 -3.12 -2.80 -13.06
C MET A 63 -3.40 -3.99 -12.14
N LEU A 64 -3.90 -3.75 -10.92
CA LEU A 64 -4.24 -4.83 -9.99
C LEU A 64 -5.51 -5.57 -10.43
N PRO A 65 -5.59 -6.89 -10.17
CA PRO A 65 -6.80 -7.66 -10.39
C PRO A 65 -7.94 -7.20 -9.48
N SER A 66 -9.18 -7.43 -9.93
CA SER A 66 -10.40 -6.87 -9.32
C SER A 66 -10.61 -7.26 -7.86
N ASN A 67 -10.18 -8.45 -7.46
CA ASN A 67 -10.21 -8.93 -6.08
C ASN A 67 -9.29 -8.11 -5.16
N ILE A 68 -8.05 -7.85 -5.59
CA ILE A 68 -7.09 -7.03 -4.82
C ILE A 68 -7.57 -5.59 -4.74
N LYS A 69 -8.11 -5.05 -5.84
CA LYS A 69 -8.70 -3.70 -5.87
C LYS A 69 -9.83 -3.54 -4.87
N ALA A 70 -10.73 -4.51 -4.77
CA ALA A 70 -11.85 -4.48 -3.83
C ALA A 70 -11.37 -4.45 -2.37
N ASP A 71 -10.39 -5.28 -2.03
CA ASP A 71 -9.80 -5.27 -0.68
C ASP A 71 -9.11 -3.94 -0.36
N ILE A 72 -8.33 -3.38 -1.30
CA ILE A 72 -7.67 -2.09 -1.10
C ILE A 72 -8.70 -0.96 -0.90
N ILE A 73 -9.78 -0.92 -1.69
CA ILE A 73 -10.86 0.07 -1.50
C ILE A 73 -11.47 -0.06 -0.10
N SER A 74 -11.72 -1.29 0.34
CA SER A 74 -12.27 -1.56 1.67
C SER A 74 -11.35 -1.08 2.81
N LEU A 75 -10.04 -0.99 2.59
CA LEU A 75 -9.08 -0.48 3.59
C LEU A 75 -8.98 1.04 3.62
N VAL A 76 -9.17 1.69 2.47
CA VAL A 76 -9.01 3.16 2.32
C VAL A 76 -10.31 3.90 2.64
N GLN A 77 -11.47 3.24 2.59
CA GLN A 77 -12.77 3.82 2.92
C GLN A 77 -13.13 3.80 4.42
N VAL A 78 -12.24 3.26 5.28
CA VAL A 78 -12.41 3.22 6.74
C VAL A 78 -11.96 4.52 7.39
#